data_AF-A0A934W1V5-F1
#
_entry.id   AF-A0A934W1V5-F1
#
_cell.length_a   1.000
_cell.length_b   1.000
_cell.length_c   1.000
_cell.angle_alpha   90.00
_cell.angle_beta   90.00
_cell.angle_gamma   90.00
#
_symmetry.space_group_name_H-M   'P 1'
#
loop_
_entity.id
_entity.type
_entity.pdbx_description
1 polymer ?
#
loop_
_entity_poly.entity_id
_entity_poly.type
_entity_poly.pdbx_seq_one_letter_code
_entity_poly.pdbx_strand_id
1 'polypeptide(L)'
;MTSRLSLALPDGPPGGKVLVIGARGDADLTALDPAQTTILQGHFPDHRALSGRGFSVSPKVEGGFDMALVCLPRAKALARAEIAEAASRLPAGASLWIDGQKTDGVDSVLKDIRALAPVDEVHSKAHGKIFKVVIPDADWLPADWAAAVQEIAPGFVTRPGVFSADGIDPGSAMLARLLPERLPTRLVDLGAGWGWLSAQALQHPGVEVIHLVEADHAALESARDNIHDPRAQFHWADARDFTLSDPVNGVIMNPPFHDGRTADPRLGGDFIAAAARLLTGAGRLWMVANRHLPYETMLASHFAQVQELGGDSRFKVFEASGAGRGTARIARKANGKGRR
;
A
#
# COMPACT_ATOMS: atom_id res chain seq x y z
N MET A 1 -22.45 14.99 8.61
CA MET A 1 -22.76 13.94 9.63
C MET A 1 -21.62 13.93 10.63
N THR A 2 -21.89 13.99 11.93
CA THR A 2 -20.85 13.91 12.98
C THR A 2 -20.13 12.56 12.93
N SER A 3 -18.80 12.53 12.90
CA SER A 3 -18.02 11.29 12.92
C SER A 3 -18.07 10.58 14.28
N ARG A 4 -17.53 9.36 14.37
CA ARG A 4 -17.34 8.65 15.65
C ARG A 4 -16.34 9.37 16.53
N LEU A 5 -15.26 9.91 15.96
CA LEU A 5 -14.26 10.67 16.70
C LEU A 5 -14.86 11.90 17.38
N SER A 6 -15.68 12.69 16.69
CA SER A 6 -16.36 13.84 17.30
C SER A 6 -17.41 13.45 18.35
N LEU A 7 -17.86 12.19 18.41
CA LEU A 7 -18.71 11.71 19.51
C LEU A 7 -17.89 11.30 20.73
N ALA A 8 -16.70 10.73 20.51
CA ALA A 8 -15.76 10.34 21.56
C ALA A 8 -15.07 11.54 22.19
N LEU A 9 -14.76 12.57 21.39
CA LEU A 9 -14.05 13.77 21.80
C LEU A 9 -14.85 15.02 21.41
N PRO A 10 -16.03 15.26 22.02
CA PRO A 10 -16.88 16.40 21.66
C PRO A 10 -16.20 17.76 21.96
N ASP A 11 -15.36 17.80 22.99
CA ASP A 11 -14.61 18.99 23.41
C ASP A 11 -13.12 18.94 22.99
N GLY A 12 -12.77 17.99 22.11
CA GLY A 12 -11.39 17.70 21.73
C GLY A 12 -10.65 16.77 22.71
N PRO A 13 -9.37 16.46 22.46
CA PRO A 13 -8.55 15.68 23.38
C PRO A 13 -8.35 16.42 24.71
N PRO A 14 -8.06 15.72 25.82
CA PRO A 14 -7.85 16.32 27.15
C PRO A 14 -6.59 17.21 27.27
N GLY A 15 -5.93 17.52 26.15
CA GLY A 15 -4.65 18.21 26.04
C GLY A 15 -3.47 17.26 25.83
N GLY A 16 -2.31 17.82 25.52
CA GLY A 16 -1.07 17.07 25.32
C GLY A 16 -0.84 16.59 23.88
N LYS A 17 0.17 15.75 23.69
CA LYS A 17 0.56 15.18 22.40
C LYS A 17 -0.37 14.01 22.05
N VAL A 18 -0.91 14.03 20.84
CA VAL A 18 -1.80 12.99 20.31
C VAL A 18 -1.09 12.17 19.26
N LEU A 19 -1.18 10.84 19.38
CA LEU A 19 -0.78 9.91 18.32
C LEU A 19 -2.02 9.42 17.57
N VAL A 20 -1.98 9.40 16.25
CA VAL A 20 -2.96 8.70 15.42
C VAL A 20 -2.24 7.64 14.60
N ILE A 21 -2.75 6.41 14.58
CA ILE A 21 -2.21 5.30 13.78
C ILE A 21 -3.27 4.83 12.79
N GLY A 22 -2.88 4.61 11.53
CA GLY A 22 -3.74 3.96 10.52
C GLY A 22 -4.80 4.86 9.88
N ALA A 23 -4.80 6.18 10.13
CA ALA A 23 -5.76 7.10 9.54
C ALA A 23 -5.57 7.21 8.01
N ARG A 24 -6.64 7.05 7.23
CA ARG A 24 -6.64 7.32 5.78
C ARG A 24 -6.55 8.82 5.48
N GLY A 25 -6.13 9.17 4.27
CA GLY A 25 -5.98 10.55 3.82
C GLY A 25 -7.26 11.40 3.95
N ASP A 26 -8.41 10.76 3.79
CA ASP A 26 -9.75 11.34 3.85
C ASP A 26 -10.44 11.18 5.21
N ALA A 27 -9.75 10.64 6.23
CA ALA A 27 -10.32 10.44 7.56
C ALA A 27 -10.78 11.77 8.19
N ASP A 28 -11.96 11.77 8.80
CA ASP A 28 -12.43 12.91 9.59
C ASP A 28 -11.68 12.98 10.92
N LEU A 29 -10.75 13.94 10.99
CA LEU A 29 -9.92 14.23 12.16
C LEU A 29 -10.19 15.64 12.70
N THR A 30 -11.36 16.21 12.41
CA THR A 30 -11.69 17.60 12.75
C THR A 30 -11.71 17.90 14.25
N ALA A 31 -11.83 16.87 15.09
CA ALA A 31 -11.76 16.99 16.55
C ALA A 31 -10.31 17.10 17.09
N LEU A 32 -9.29 16.97 16.24
CA LEU A 32 -7.88 16.99 16.64
C LEU A 32 -7.19 18.27 16.16
N ASP A 33 -6.33 18.83 17.01
CA ASP A 33 -5.44 19.94 16.65
C ASP A 33 -4.22 19.40 15.89
N PRO A 34 -3.99 19.81 14.62
CA PRO A 34 -2.82 19.39 13.85
C PRO A 34 -1.49 19.74 14.53
N ALA A 35 -1.42 20.83 15.31
CA ALA A 35 -0.19 21.25 15.99
C ALA A 35 0.21 20.31 17.14
N GLN A 36 -0.73 19.54 17.67
CA GLN A 36 -0.52 18.59 18.77
C GLN A 36 -0.58 17.13 18.32
N THR A 37 -0.88 16.88 17.04
CA THR A 37 -1.16 15.54 16.53
C THR A 37 -0.06 15.05 15.59
N THR A 38 0.56 13.93 15.98
CA THR A 38 1.43 13.14 15.10
C THR A 38 0.66 11.95 14.55
N ILE A 39 0.78 11.70 13.25
CA ILE A 39 0.14 10.56 12.58
C ILE A 39 1.21 9.57 12.09
N LEU A 40 1.15 8.33 12.57
CA LEU A 40 1.85 7.18 12.01
C LEU A 40 1.09 6.70 10.76
N GLN A 41 1.65 6.96 9.58
CA GLN A 41 1.07 6.55 8.31
C GLN A 41 2.16 6.15 7.30
N GLY A 42 2.25 4.84 7.02
CA GLY A 42 3.24 4.26 6.11
C GLY A 42 2.81 4.21 4.63
N HIS A 43 1.53 4.41 4.32
CA HIS A 43 1.03 4.42 2.95
C HIS A 43 1.18 5.82 2.33
N PHE A 44 2.02 5.94 1.30
CA PHE A 44 2.48 7.21 0.75
C PHE A 44 1.35 8.17 0.32
N PRO A 45 0.30 7.72 -0.40
CA PRO A 45 -0.83 8.58 -0.74
C PRO A 45 -1.55 9.17 0.47
N ASP A 46 -1.80 8.35 1.51
CA ASP A 46 -2.45 8.79 2.74
C ASP A 46 -1.54 9.72 3.54
N HIS A 47 -0.24 9.39 3.61
CA HIS A 47 0.77 10.23 4.23
C HIS A 47 0.79 11.64 3.61
N ARG A 48 0.84 11.72 2.29
CA ARG A 48 0.84 12.98 1.55
C ARG A 48 -0.45 13.77 1.78
N ALA A 49 -1.60 13.10 1.74
CA ALA A 49 -2.90 13.75 1.95
C ALA A 49 -3.04 14.33 3.37
N LEU A 50 -2.60 13.61 4.39
CA LEU A 50 -2.62 14.06 5.78
C LEU A 50 -1.60 15.18 6.04
N SER A 51 -0.40 15.08 5.46
CA SER A 51 0.61 16.15 5.55
C SER A 51 0.09 17.45 4.95
N GLY A 52 -0.61 17.37 3.81
CA GLY A 52 -1.24 18.52 3.16
C GLY A 52 -2.36 19.18 3.98
N ARG A 53 -2.86 18.51 5.03
CA ARG A 53 -3.83 19.04 5.99
C ARG A 53 -3.18 19.68 7.23
N GLY A 54 -1.84 19.74 7.27
CA GLY A 54 -1.07 20.40 8.34
C GLY A 54 -0.67 19.51 9.52
N PHE A 55 -0.94 18.20 9.45
CA PHE A 55 -0.50 17.26 10.49
C PHE A 55 1.00 16.95 10.38
N SER A 56 1.63 16.63 11.52
CA SER A 56 2.94 15.99 11.53
C SER A 56 2.76 14.51 11.19
N VAL A 57 3.20 14.06 10.01
CA VAL A 57 3.00 12.68 9.54
C VAL A 57 4.34 12.00 9.32
N SER A 58 4.46 10.73 9.71
CA SER A 58 5.67 9.95 9.54
C SER A 58 5.36 8.45 9.41
N PRO A 59 6.15 7.67 8.64
CA PRO A 59 6.01 6.22 8.59
C PRO A 59 6.54 5.51 9.85
N LYS A 60 7.26 6.23 10.72
CA LYS A 60 7.80 5.76 12.01
C LYS A 60 7.60 6.85 13.07
N VAL A 61 7.28 6.47 14.30
CA VAL A 61 7.14 7.44 15.40
C VAL A 61 8.04 7.06 16.56
N GLU A 62 8.52 8.08 17.27
CA GLU A 62 9.36 7.97 18.45
C GLU A 62 8.83 8.88 19.56
N GLY A 63 9.24 8.63 20.79
CA GLY A 63 8.80 9.39 21.97
C GLY A 63 7.45 8.94 22.53
N GLY A 64 7.03 9.63 23.60
CA GLY A 64 5.76 9.37 24.28
C GLY A 64 4.66 10.36 23.90
N PHE A 65 3.42 9.94 24.08
CA PHE A 65 2.19 10.69 23.82
C PHE A 65 1.26 10.63 25.03
N ASP A 66 0.31 11.56 25.10
CA ASP A 66 -0.66 11.68 26.19
C ASP A 66 -2.00 11.00 25.84
N MET A 67 -2.26 10.81 24.54
CA MET A 67 -3.40 10.07 24.00
C MET A 67 -3.03 9.41 22.68
N ALA A 68 -3.62 8.25 22.37
CA ALA A 68 -3.55 7.67 21.03
C ALA A 68 -4.93 7.32 20.47
N LEU A 69 -5.04 7.37 19.15
CA LEU A 69 -6.17 6.87 18.36
C LEU A 69 -5.66 5.86 17.32
N VAL A 70 -6.18 4.64 17.36
CA VAL A 70 -5.91 3.62 16.34
C VAL A 70 -7.13 3.49 15.43
N CYS A 71 -6.96 3.81 14.15
CA CYS A 71 -7.93 3.55 13.09
C CYS A 71 -7.70 2.15 12.53
N LEU A 72 -8.57 1.20 12.88
CA LEU A 72 -8.35 -0.21 12.63
C LEU A 72 -8.22 -0.54 11.13
N PRO A 73 -7.18 -1.29 10.74
CA PRO A 73 -7.08 -1.90 9.44
C PRO A 73 -7.90 -3.19 9.43
N ARG A 74 -8.11 -3.75 8.24
CA ARG A 74 -8.85 -5.01 8.09
C ARG A 74 -8.05 -6.24 8.53
N ALA A 75 -6.73 -6.19 8.39
CA ALA A 75 -5.86 -7.30 8.73
C ALA A 75 -5.71 -7.41 10.24
N LYS A 76 -6.18 -8.51 10.84
CA LYS A 76 -6.19 -8.68 12.30
C LYS A 76 -4.79 -8.60 12.92
N ALA A 77 -3.77 -9.16 12.27
CA ALA A 77 -2.40 -9.09 12.75
C ALA A 77 -1.87 -7.64 12.76
N LEU A 78 -2.15 -6.86 11.71
CA LEU A 78 -1.78 -5.45 11.67
C LEU A 78 -2.54 -4.64 12.73
N ALA A 79 -3.85 -4.88 12.89
CA ALA A 79 -4.65 -4.21 13.92
C ALA A 79 -4.07 -4.42 15.33
N ARG A 80 -3.64 -5.65 15.65
CA ARG A 80 -2.98 -5.96 16.92
C ARG A 80 -1.64 -5.26 17.06
N ALA A 81 -0.84 -5.25 16.00
CA ALA A 81 0.45 -4.55 15.97
C ALA A 81 0.33 -3.04 16.16
N GLU A 82 -0.66 -2.41 15.53
CA GLU A 82 -0.91 -0.97 15.68
C GLU A 82 -1.44 -0.62 17.08
N ILE A 83 -2.27 -1.49 17.68
CA ILE A 83 -2.70 -1.32 19.07
C ILE A 83 -1.52 -1.46 20.03
N ALA A 84 -0.64 -2.45 19.81
CA ALA A 84 0.56 -2.64 20.61
C ALA A 84 1.54 -1.47 20.46
N GLU A 85 1.75 -0.98 19.23
CA GLU A 85 2.56 0.21 18.96
C GLU A 85 1.99 1.41 19.71
N ALA A 86 0.69 1.71 19.57
CA ALA A 86 0.05 2.81 20.27
C ALA A 86 0.19 2.70 21.79
N ALA A 87 -0.11 1.54 22.37
CA ALA A 87 -0.01 1.30 23.81
C ALA A 87 1.41 1.50 24.33
N SER A 88 2.44 1.09 23.58
CA SER A 88 3.85 1.25 23.96
C SER A 88 4.32 2.70 24.04
N ARG A 89 3.58 3.64 23.43
CA ARG A 89 3.90 5.07 23.43
C ARG A 89 3.14 5.88 24.46
N LEU A 90 2.29 5.24 25.25
CA LEU A 90 1.44 5.88 26.23
C LEU A 90 1.88 5.54 27.66
N PRO A 91 1.93 6.52 28.58
CA PRO A 91 2.12 6.24 30.00
C PRO A 91 0.86 5.59 30.59
N ALA A 92 1.00 4.94 31.74
CA ALA A 92 -0.15 4.45 32.50
C ALA A 92 -1.11 5.61 32.83
N GLY A 93 -2.41 5.32 32.76
CA GLY A 93 -3.48 6.32 32.92
C GLY A 93 -3.83 7.11 31.65
N ALA A 94 -3.01 7.04 30.59
CA ALA A 94 -3.34 7.70 29.32
C ALA A 94 -4.48 6.99 28.58
N SER A 95 -5.14 7.73 27.68
CA SER A 95 -6.28 7.21 26.91
C SER A 95 -5.84 6.65 25.55
N LEU A 96 -6.17 5.39 25.31
CA LEU A 96 -6.08 4.74 24.01
C LEU A 96 -7.49 4.58 23.42
N TRP A 97 -7.74 5.27 22.31
CA TRP A 97 -8.96 5.14 21.54
C TRP A 97 -8.76 4.19 20.37
N ILE A 98 -9.74 3.33 20.11
CA ILE A 98 -9.73 2.38 19.00
C ILE A 98 -11.01 2.59 18.18
N ASP A 99 -10.86 2.99 16.92
CA ASP A 99 -11.94 3.25 15.97
C ASP A 99 -11.90 2.26 14.82
N GLY A 100 -13.05 1.73 14.39
CA GLY A 100 -13.10 0.95 13.16
C GLY A 100 -14.52 0.61 12.71
N GLN A 101 -14.65 0.14 11.47
CA GLN A 101 -15.91 -0.40 10.98
C GLN A 101 -16.07 -1.86 11.43
N LYS A 102 -17.32 -2.35 11.45
CA LYS A 102 -17.60 -3.80 11.57
C LYS A 102 -16.82 -4.63 10.55
N THR A 103 -16.60 -4.05 9.39
CA THR A 103 -15.91 -4.65 8.25
C THR A 103 -14.41 -4.75 8.43
N ASP A 104 -13.87 -3.95 9.37
CA ASP A 104 -12.46 -3.93 9.75
C ASP A 104 -12.23 -4.76 11.02
N GLY A 105 -13.28 -5.44 11.52
CA GLY A 105 -13.19 -6.35 12.65
C GLY A 105 -13.31 -5.68 14.03
N VAL A 106 -13.80 -4.44 14.13
CA VAL A 106 -13.89 -3.70 15.41
C VAL A 106 -14.62 -4.46 16.52
N ASP A 107 -15.65 -5.24 16.19
CA ASP A 107 -16.38 -6.04 17.18
C ASP A 107 -15.51 -7.17 17.75
N SER A 108 -14.66 -7.79 16.92
CA SER A 108 -13.70 -8.80 17.38
C SER A 108 -12.60 -8.16 18.22
N VAL A 109 -12.08 -7.01 17.80
CA VAL A 109 -11.03 -6.29 18.56
C VAL A 109 -11.56 -5.84 19.91
N LEU A 110 -12.77 -5.28 19.97
CA LEU A 110 -13.42 -4.90 21.23
C LEU A 110 -13.58 -6.10 22.18
N LYS A 111 -13.94 -7.28 21.65
CA LYS A 111 -14.02 -8.51 22.45
C LYS A 111 -12.64 -8.93 22.99
N ASP A 112 -11.62 -8.93 22.12
CA ASP A 112 -10.25 -9.29 22.49
C ASP A 112 -9.75 -8.33 23.60
N ILE A 113 -9.95 -7.01 23.46
CA ILE A 113 -9.53 -6.00 24.45
C ILE A 113 -10.28 -6.12 25.78
N ARG A 114 -11.60 -6.38 25.78
CA ARG A 114 -12.38 -6.57 27.01
C ARG A 114 -11.91 -7.76 27.86
N ALA A 115 -11.24 -8.73 27.24
CA ALA A 115 -10.65 -9.86 27.95
C ALA A 115 -9.31 -9.49 28.63
N LEU A 116 -8.71 -8.34 28.26
CA LEU A 116 -7.37 -7.91 28.69
C LEU A 116 -7.43 -6.72 29.65
N ALA A 117 -8.34 -5.77 29.42
CA ALA A 117 -8.47 -4.55 30.23
C ALA A 117 -9.92 -4.05 30.29
N PRO A 118 -10.29 -3.25 31.31
CA PRO A 118 -11.54 -2.50 31.32
C PRO A 118 -11.67 -1.59 30.09
N VAL A 119 -12.86 -1.56 29.49
CA VAL A 119 -13.18 -0.71 28.33
C VAL A 119 -14.25 0.30 28.72
N ASP A 120 -13.95 1.56 28.43
CA ASP A 120 -14.81 2.71 28.67
C ASP A 120 -15.38 3.26 27.35
N GLU A 121 -16.43 4.10 27.45
CA GLU A 121 -16.89 4.99 26.39
C GLU A 121 -17.04 4.34 25.00
N VAL A 122 -17.88 3.31 24.92
CA VAL A 122 -18.17 2.62 23.65
C VAL A 122 -19.27 3.35 22.89
N HIS A 123 -18.92 4.00 21.77
CA HIS A 123 -19.88 4.65 20.88
C HIS A 123 -20.06 3.85 19.58
N SER A 124 -21.31 3.65 19.16
CA SER A 124 -21.64 2.95 17.91
C SER A 124 -22.24 3.92 16.89
N LYS A 125 -21.68 3.99 15.68
CA LYS A 125 -22.21 4.83 14.59
C LYS A 125 -21.72 4.38 13.21
N ALA A 126 -22.56 4.54 12.20
CA ALA A 126 -22.24 4.26 10.79
C ALA A 126 -21.67 2.84 10.56
N HIS A 127 -22.26 1.84 11.23
CA HIS A 127 -21.80 0.44 11.23
C HIS A 127 -20.36 0.22 11.74
N GLY A 128 -19.82 1.16 12.51
CA GLY A 128 -18.56 1.04 13.24
C GLY A 128 -18.70 1.37 14.72
N LYS A 129 -17.59 1.25 15.42
CA LYS A 129 -17.46 1.58 16.84
C LYS A 129 -16.17 2.34 17.11
N ILE A 130 -16.23 3.18 18.12
CA ILE A 130 -15.06 3.76 18.79
C ILE A 130 -15.18 3.45 20.27
N PHE A 131 -14.08 3.10 20.93
CA PHE A 131 -14.06 2.81 22.36
C PHE A 131 -12.72 3.19 22.98
N LYS A 132 -12.73 3.42 24.30
CA LYS A 132 -11.57 3.87 25.06
C LYS A 132 -11.06 2.76 25.97
N VAL A 133 -9.74 2.66 26.08
CA VAL A 133 -9.03 1.94 27.14
C VAL A 133 -8.14 2.93 27.86
N VAL A 134 -8.16 2.91 29.19
CA VAL A 134 -7.14 3.60 29.99
C VAL A 134 -5.97 2.66 30.17
N ILE A 135 -4.77 3.09 29.80
CA ILE A 135 -3.57 2.26 29.85
C ILE A 135 -3.30 1.80 31.30
N PRO A 136 -3.30 0.49 31.58
CA PRO A 136 -2.98 -0.06 32.90
C PRO A 136 -1.52 0.20 33.33
N ASP A 137 -1.25 0.13 34.63
CA ASP A 137 0.12 0.26 35.21
C ASP A 137 1.04 -0.95 34.91
N ALA A 138 0.49 -2.05 34.41
CA ALA A 138 1.22 -3.28 34.09
C ALA A 138 1.06 -3.64 32.61
N ASP A 139 1.99 -4.46 32.10
CA ASP A 139 1.89 -5.04 30.76
C ASP A 139 0.59 -5.83 30.62
N TRP A 140 -0.29 -5.35 29.75
CA TRP A 140 -1.66 -5.83 29.61
C TRP A 140 -1.96 -6.42 28.22
N LEU A 141 -1.09 -6.15 27.25
CA LEU A 141 -1.18 -6.71 25.91
C LEU A 141 -0.29 -7.95 25.78
N PRO A 142 -0.75 -9.00 25.08
CA PRO A 142 0.09 -10.14 24.73
C PRO A 142 1.32 -9.73 23.89
N ALA A 143 2.48 -10.32 24.19
CA ALA A 143 3.74 -10.00 23.48
C ALA A 143 3.68 -10.33 21.98
N ASP A 144 2.87 -11.31 21.58
CA ASP A 144 2.68 -11.73 20.18
C ASP A 144 1.81 -10.74 19.36
N TRP A 145 1.30 -9.67 19.98
CA TRP A 145 0.64 -8.59 19.25
C TRP A 145 1.62 -7.66 18.57
N ALA A 146 2.85 -7.53 19.08
CA ALA A 146 3.86 -6.64 18.50
C ALA A 146 4.21 -7.04 17.06
N ALA A 147 4.55 -6.05 16.23
CA ALA A 147 4.95 -6.30 14.85
C ALA A 147 6.24 -7.15 14.80
N ALA A 148 6.16 -8.33 14.18
CA ALA A 148 7.31 -9.20 13.98
C ALA A 148 7.60 -9.41 12.49
N VAL A 149 8.89 -9.40 12.16
CA VAL A 149 9.38 -9.80 10.83
C VAL A 149 9.16 -11.31 10.67
N GLN A 150 8.63 -11.72 9.52
CA GLN A 150 8.32 -13.12 9.22
C GLN A 150 9.01 -13.55 7.93
N GLU A 151 9.68 -14.69 7.94
CA GLU A 151 10.20 -15.32 6.73
C GLU A 151 9.05 -16.05 6.02
N ILE A 152 8.76 -15.65 4.78
CA ILE A 152 7.60 -16.13 4.01
C ILE A 152 7.98 -16.92 2.75
N ALA A 153 9.27 -16.83 2.38
CA ALA A 153 9.92 -17.66 1.38
C ALA A 153 11.42 -17.73 1.74
N PRO A 154 12.16 -18.75 1.28
CA PRO A 154 13.58 -18.89 1.62
C PRO A 154 14.38 -17.63 1.32
N GLY A 155 14.92 -16.98 2.35
CA GLY A 155 15.69 -15.74 2.24
C GLY A 155 14.87 -14.48 2.01
N PHE A 156 13.54 -14.53 2.20
CA PHE A 156 12.66 -13.36 2.09
C PHE A 156 11.78 -13.19 3.32
N VAL A 157 11.83 -11.99 3.86
CA VAL A 157 11.04 -11.55 4.99
C VAL A 157 9.97 -10.53 4.62
N THR A 158 8.95 -10.44 5.46
CA THR A 158 7.88 -9.43 5.40
C THR A 158 7.54 -8.90 6.78
N ARG A 159 6.74 -7.83 6.82
CA ARG A 159 6.19 -7.22 8.04
C ARG A 159 4.66 -7.32 8.06
N PRO A 160 4.01 -7.23 9.23
CA PRO A 160 2.54 -7.26 9.29
C PRO A 160 1.91 -6.17 8.42
N GLY A 161 0.78 -6.48 7.79
CA GLY A 161 0.04 -5.52 6.96
C GLY A 161 0.49 -5.40 5.51
N VAL A 162 1.67 -5.94 5.17
CA VAL A 162 2.19 -5.95 3.80
C VAL A 162 1.39 -6.90 2.90
N PHE A 163 1.18 -6.51 1.64
CA PHE A 163 0.49 -7.34 0.65
C PHE A 163 1.24 -8.67 0.40
N SER A 164 0.47 -9.76 0.26
CA SER A 164 0.99 -11.14 0.12
C SER A 164 1.99 -11.53 1.22
N ALA A 165 1.74 -11.11 2.46
CA ALA A 165 2.56 -11.49 3.60
C ALA A 165 2.46 -12.99 3.98
N ASP A 166 1.66 -13.78 3.28
CA ASP A 166 1.52 -15.23 3.54
C ASP A 166 2.34 -16.09 2.57
N GLY A 167 3.07 -15.48 1.62
CA GLY A 167 3.94 -16.19 0.69
C GLY A 167 4.09 -15.49 -0.67
N ILE A 168 4.78 -16.16 -1.59
CA ILE A 168 5.01 -15.66 -2.95
C ILE A 168 3.67 -15.51 -3.68
N ASP A 169 3.39 -14.31 -4.16
CA ASP A 169 2.17 -14.06 -4.94
C ASP A 169 2.18 -14.87 -6.26
N PRO A 170 1.13 -15.68 -6.52
CA PRO A 170 1.08 -16.52 -7.72
C PRO A 170 1.12 -15.74 -9.04
N GLY A 171 0.59 -14.52 -9.09
CA GLY A 171 0.66 -13.65 -10.27
C GLY A 171 2.10 -13.21 -10.55
N SER A 172 2.81 -12.77 -9.52
CA SER A 172 4.22 -12.37 -9.58
C SER A 172 5.10 -13.54 -9.99
N ALA A 173 4.86 -14.74 -9.45
CA ALA A 173 5.55 -15.96 -9.87
C ALA A 173 5.29 -16.33 -11.33
N MET A 174 4.04 -16.15 -11.81
CA MET A 174 3.69 -16.34 -13.22
C MET A 174 4.44 -15.35 -14.12
N LEU A 175 4.50 -14.06 -13.71
CA LEU A 175 5.20 -13.02 -14.44
C LEU A 175 6.69 -13.35 -14.56
N ALA A 176 7.34 -13.66 -13.44
CA ALA A 176 8.76 -14.00 -13.38
C ALA A 176 9.14 -15.14 -14.34
N ARG A 177 8.29 -16.18 -14.45
CA ARG A 177 8.51 -17.31 -15.37
C ARG A 177 8.41 -16.95 -16.86
N LEU A 178 7.68 -15.88 -17.19
CA LEU A 178 7.44 -15.44 -18.56
C LEU A 178 8.28 -14.22 -18.95
N LEU A 179 9.13 -13.71 -18.05
CA LEU A 179 10.12 -12.69 -18.40
C LEU A 179 11.10 -13.24 -19.44
N PRO A 180 11.54 -12.42 -20.40
CA PRO A 180 12.51 -12.85 -21.40
C PRO A 180 13.86 -13.17 -20.75
N GLU A 181 14.63 -14.07 -21.35
CA GLU A 181 15.95 -14.47 -20.83
C GLU A 181 16.85 -13.26 -20.51
N ARG A 182 16.91 -12.27 -21.41
CA ARG A 182 17.64 -11.03 -21.20
C ARG A 182 16.69 -9.86 -20.98
N LEU A 183 16.83 -9.16 -19.87
CA LEU A 183 16.07 -7.95 -19.55
C LEU A 183 16.82 -6.67 -19.98
N PRO A 184 16.09 -5.55 -20.19
CA PRO A 184 16.68 -4.23 -20.41
C PRO A 184 17.59 -3.76 -19.27
N THR A 185 18.46 -2.79 -19.56
CA THR A 185 19.46 -2.30 -18.59
C THR A 185 18.86 -1.50 -17.45
N ARG A 186 17.80 -0.73 -17.70
CA ARG A 186 17.13 0.11 -16.72
C ARG A 186 15.67 -0.34 -16.57
N LEU A 187 15.35 -0.85 -15.39
CA LEU A 187 14.03 -1.38 -15.04
C LEU A 187 13.33 -0.53 -13.98
N VAL A 188 12.00 -0.56 -13.98
CA VAL A 188 11.16 -0.13 -12.86
C VAL A 188 10.21 -1.26 -12.50
N ASP A 189 10.07 -1.57 -11.22
CA ASP A 189 9.02 -2.41 -10.65
C ASP A 189 7.97 -1.51 -9.99
N LEU A 190 6.79 -1.38 -10.61
CA LEU A 190 5.70 -0.54 -10.09
C LEU A 190 4.79 -1.35 -9.17
N GLY A 191 4.77 -1.01 -7.89
CA GLY A 191 4.10 -1.81 -6.85
C GLY A 191 4.97 -3.00 -6.43
N ALA A 192 6.23 -2.72 -6.10
CA ALA A 192 7.25 -3.74 -5.90
C ALA A 192 7.01 -4.64 -4.66
N GLY A 193 6.13 -4.23 -3.74
CA GLY A 193 5.84 -4.94 -2.51
C GLY A 193 7.10 -5.17 -1.68
N TRP A 194 7.25 -6.39 -1.16
CA TRP A 194 8.44 -6.84 -0.43
C TRP A 194 9.60 -7.28 -1.35
N GLY A 195 9.56 -6.91 -2.63
CA GLY A 195 10.69 -6.99 -3.56
C GLY A 195 10.89 -8.32 -4.28
N TRP A 196 10.05 -9.34 -4.05
CA TRP A 196 10.28 -10.67 -4.62
C TRP A 196 10.42 -10.68 -6.15
N LEU A 197 9.52 -10.00 -6.86
CA LEU A 197 9.55 -9.92 -8.34
C LEU A 197 10.82 -9.21 -8.83
N SER A 198 11.20 -8.12 -8.20
CA SER A 198 12.45 -7.42 -8.46
C SER A 198 13.69 -8.31 -8.23
N ALA A 199 13.69 -9.11 -7.18
CA ALA A 199 14.77 -10.07 -6.91
C ALA A 199 14.88 -11.13 -8.01
N GLN A 200 13.75 -11.58 -8.58
CA GLN A 200 13.77 -12.48 -9.74
C GLN A 200 14.32 -11.77 -10.98
N ALA A 201 13.87 -10.54 -11.26
CA ALA A 201 14.34 -9.77 -12.41
C ALA A 201 15.87 -9.52 -12.36
N LEU A 202 16.44 -9.30 -11.18
CA LEU A 202 17.88 -9.13 -10.98
C LEU A 202 18.73 -10.35 -11.37
N GLN A 203 18.15 -11.55 -11.46
CA GLN A 203 18.83 -12.75 -11.94
C GLN A 203 19.01 -12.78 -13.46
N HIS A 204 18.27 -11.95 -14.20
CA HIS A 204 18.37 -11.92 -15.65
C HIS A 204 19.59 -11.11 -16.11
N PRO A 205 20.35 -11.60 -17.12
CA PRO A 205 21.39 -10.81 -17.74
C PRO A 205 20.81 -9.51 -18.35
N GLY A 206 21.64 -8.48 -18.38
CA GLY A 206 21.30 -7.18 -18.96
C GLY A 206 20.90 -6.13 -17.94
N VAL A 207 20.34 -6.50 -16.79
CA VAL A 207 19.92 -5.53 -15.75
C VAL A 207 21.13 -4.83 -15.12
N GLU A 208 21.20 -3.51 -15.30
CA GLU A 208 22.20 -2.63 -14.69
C GLU A 208 21.62 -1.86 -13.49
N VAL A 209 20.32 -1.55 -13.53
CA VAL A 209 19.58 -0.91 -12.43
C VAL A 209 18.10 -1.31 -12.44
N ILE A 210 17.52 -1.50 -11.26
CA ILE A 210 16.08 -1.65 -11.07
C ILE A 210 15.57 -0.67 -10.00
N HIS A 211 14.56 0.11 -10.34
CA HIS A 211 13.88 1.03 -9.43
C HIS A 211 12.62 0.35 -8.87
N LEU A 212 12.61 0.04 -7.57
CA LEU A 212 11.46 -0.50 -6.86
C LEU A 212 10.61 0.67 -6.36
N VAL A 213 9.38 0.79 -6.86
CA VAL A 213 8.43 1.83 -6.45
C VAL A 213 7.32 1.20 -5.64
N GLU A 214 7.20 1.60 -4.39
CA GLU A 214 6.20 1.05 -3.46
C GLU A 214 5.60 2.15 -2.59
N ALA A 215 4.27 2.10 -2.44
CA ALA A 215 3.52 3.06 -1.65
C ALA A 215 3.48 2.69 -0.17
N ASP A 216 3.55 1.41 0.17
CA ASP A 216 3.60 0.91 1.54
C ASP A 216 5.04 0.91 2.08
N HIS A 217 5.30 1.75 3.09
CA HIS A 217 6.63 1.88 3.68
C HIS A 217 7.12 0.56 4.30
N ALA A 218 6.25 -0.24 4.95
CA ALA A 218 6.66 -1.50 5.57
C ALA A 218 7.03 -2.55 4.51
N ALA A 219 6.33 -2.55 3.37
CA ALA A 219 6.64 -3.38 2.22
C ALA A 219 8.01 -3.00 1.62
N LEU A 220 8.26 -1.70 1.43
CA LEU A 220 9.54 -1.21 0.91
C LEU A 220 10.72 -1.50 1.85
N GLU A 221 10.53 -1.37 3.17
CA GLU A 221 11.54 -1.78 4.15
C GLU A 221 11.82 -3.28 4.06
N SER A 222 10.79 -4.10 3.83
CA SER A 222 10.96 -5.54 3.62
C SER A 222 11.73 -5.82 2.33
N ALA A 223 11.49 -5.06 1.26
CA ALA A 223 12.27 -5.16 0.03
C ALA A 223 13.75 -4.80 0.25
N ARG A 224 14.06 -3.81 1.10
CA ARG A 224 15.45 -3.44 1.47
C ARG A 224 16.14 -4.56 2.25
N ASP A 225 15.42 -5.23 3.13
CA ASP A 225 15.95 -6.38 3.87
C ASP A 225 16.17 -7.60 2.96
N ASN A 226 15.34 -7.76 1.92
CA ASN A 226 15.38 -8.91 1.02
C ASN A 226 16.40 -8.77 -0.12
N ILE A 227 16.70 -7.55 -0.54
CA ILE A 227 17.55 -7.29 -1.71
C ILE A 227 18.76 -6.46 -1.30
N HIS A 228 19.92 -7.10 -1.28
CA HIS A 228 21.22 -6.45 -1.03
C HIS A 228 22.01 -6.18 -2.32
N ASP A 229 21.43 -6.46 -3.48
CA ASP A 229 22.06 -6.21 -4.77
C ASP A 229 22.21 -4.68 -5.00
N PRO A 230 23.42 -4.17 -5.28
CA PRO A 230 23.66 -2.73 -5.43
C PRO A 230 22.96 -2.12 -6.66
N ARG A 231 22.42 -2.94 -7.57
CA ARG A 231 21.61 -2.49 -8.71
C ARG A 231 20.19 -2.08 -8.31
N ALA A 232 19.74 -2.43 -7.11
CA ALA A 232 18.40 -2.11 -6.63
C ALA A 232 18.33 -0.69 -6.03
N GLN A 233 17.32 0.09 -6.43
CA GLN A 233 17.04 1.41 -5.90
C GLN A 233 15.60 1.50 -5.39
N PHE A 234 15.42 1.96 -4.15
CA PHE A 234 14.15 1.87 -3.43
C PHE A 234 13.46 3.23 -3.30
N HIS A 235 12.23 3.34 -3.78
CA HIS A 235 11.45 4.57 -3.84
C HIS A 235 10.15 4.41 -3.06
N TRP A 236 10.02 5.14 -1.95
CA TRP A 236 8.74 5.24 -1.24
C TRP A 236 7.90 6.32 -1.94
N ALA A 237 6.98 5.90 -2.79
CA ALA A 237 6.25 6.78 -3.68
C ALA A 237 4.95 6.14 -4.19
N ASP A 238 4.07 6.99 -4.73
CA ASP A 238 2.88 6.54 -5.45
C ASP A 238 3.26 6.22 -6.91
N ALA A 239 3.13 4.96 -7.32
CA ALA A 239 3.44 4.52 -8.67
C ALA A 239 2.63 5.26 -9.76
N ARG A 240 1.45 5.81 -9.43
CA ARG A 240 0.57 6.50 -10.39
C ARG A 240 1.15 7.82 -10.89
N ASP A 241 1.94 8.50 -10.07
CA ASP A 241 2.55 9.80 -10.40
C ASP A 241 4.09 9.81 -10.30
N PHE A 242 4.71 8.65 -10.02
CA PHE A 242 6.16 8.50 -9.99
C PHE A 242 6.84 8.92 -11.31
N THR A 243 8.00 9.58 -11.18
CA THR A 243 8.82 10.04 -12.30
C THR A 243 10.30 9.79 -12.02
N LEU A 244 11.07 9.67 -13.10
CA LEU A 244 12.53 9.62 -13.09
C LEU A 244 13.07 10.71 -14.02
N SER A 245 14.27 11.22 -13.74
CA SER A 245 14.96 12.18 -14.63
C SER A 245 15.22 11.58 -16.01
N ASP A 246 15.60 10.30 -16.04
CA ASP A 246 15.96 9.58 -17.25
C ASP A 246 14.97 8.46 -17.50
N PRO A 247 14.51 8.30 -18.75
CA PRO A 247 13.58 7.24 -19.09
C PRO A 247 14.22 5.85 -18.90
N VAL A 248 13.37 4.85 -18.74
CA VAL A 248 13.76 3.45 -18.60
C VAL A 248 13.42 2.66 -19.86
N ASN A 249 13.98 1.48 -19.99
CA ASN A 249 13.76 0.60 -21.15
C ASN A 249 13.00 -0.68 -20.80
N GLY A 250 12.70 -0.91 -19.52
CA GLY A 250 11.68 -1.87 -19.12
C GLY A 250 10.89 -1.45 -17.88
N VAL A 251 9.63 -1.88 -17.82
CA VAL A 251 8.78 -1.83 -16.61
C VAL A 251 8.24 -3.23 -16.37
N ILE A 252 8.32 -3.71 -15.13
CA ILE A 252 7.60 -4.89 -14.66
C ILE A 252 6.57 -4.44 -13.63
N MET A 253 5.40 -5.09 -13.57
CA MET A 253 4.43 -4.79 -12.53
C MET A 253 3.39 -5.90 -12.33
N ASN A 254 2.97 -6.01 -11.08
CA ASN A 254 1.76 -6.72 -10.67
C ASN A 254 0.86 -5.72 -9.92
N PRO A 255 0.07 -4.91 -10.65
CA PRO A 255 -0.61 -3.78 -10.05
C PRO A 255 -1.73 -4.24 -9.11
N PRO A 256 -2.00 -3.48 -8.03
CA PRO A 256 -3.11 -3.76 -7.13
C PRO A 256 -4.44 -3.70 -7.88
N PHE A 257 -5.34 -4.63 -7.54
CA PHE A 257 -6.63 -4.79 -8.22
C PHE A 257 -7.83 -4.28 -7.39
N HIS A 258 -7.61 -3.79 -6.17
CA HIS A 258 -8.64 -3.23 -5.30
C HIS A 258 -8.13 -1.98 -4.55
N ASP A 259 -8.97 -0.94 -4.45
CA ASP A 259 -8.89 0.06 -3.37
C ASP A 259 -10.01 -0.28 -2.37
N GLY A 260 -9.65 -0.98 -1.31
CA GLY A 260 -10.61 -1.43 -0.31
C GLY A 260 -11.46 -2.63 -0.75
N ARG A 261 -12.73 -2.41 -1.14
CA ARG A 261 -13.75 -3.49 -1.27
C ARG A 261 -14.16 -3.82 -2.70
N THR A 262 -13.98 -2.89 -3.62
CA THR A 262 -14.45 -3.02 -5.00
C THR A 262 -13.23 -3.07 -5.89
N ALA A 263 -13.21 -4.01 -6.84
CA ALA A 263 -12.21 -3.97 -7.89
C ALA A 263 -12.33 -2.62 -8.60
N ASP A 264 -11.26 -1.84 -8.63
CA ASP A 264 -11.21 -0.58 -9.37
C ASP A 264 -10.25 -0.72 -10.54
N PRO A 265 -10.75 -1.05 -11.75
CA PRO A 265 -9.93 -1.12 -12.95
C PRO A 265 -9.17 0.18 -13.24
N ARG A 266 -9.62 1.33 -12.73
CA ARG A 266 -8.92 2.62 -12.93
C ARG A 266 -7.55 2.61 -12.26
N LEU A 267 -7.40 1.94 -11.11
CA LEU A 267 -6.13 1.85 -10.40
C LEU A 267 -5.05 1.17 -11.27
N GLY A 268 -5.37 0.02 -11.84
CA GLY A 268 -4.45 -0.64 -12.78
C GLY A 268 -4.21 0.17 -14.05
N GLY A 269 -5.17 1.01 -14.45
CA GLY A 269 -5.01 1.94 -15.57
C GLY A 269 -4.05 3.08 -15.34
N ASP A 270 -4.09 3.67 -14.15
CA ASP A 270 -3.14 4.70 -13.76
C ASP A 270 -1.72 4.13 -13.74
N PHE A 271 -1.54 2.87 -13.32
CA PHE A 271 -0.27 2.15 -13.41
C PHE A 271 0.18 1.94 -14.87
N ILE A 272 -0.72 1.51 -15.76
CA ILE A 272 -0.43 1.36 -17.20
C ILE A 272 -0.01 2.71 -17.81
N ALA A 273 -0.70 3.79 -17.45
CA ALA A 273 -0.38 5.13 -17.92
C ALA A 273 0.98 5.60 -17.38
N ALA A 274 1.29 5.33 -16.10
CA ALA A 274 2.59 5.63 -15.50
C ALA A 274 3.73 4.87 -16.17
N ALA A 275 3.56 3.56 -16.38
CA ALA A 275 4.53 2.73 -17.10
C ALA A 275 4.83 3.30 -18.49
N ALA A 276 3.80 3.71 -19.24
CA ALA A 276 3.98 4.30 -20.57
C ALA A 276 4.72 5.65 -20.55
N ARG A 277 4.62 6.45 -19.48
CA ARG A 277 5.37 7.72 -19.34
C ARG A 277 6.84 7.49 -18.99
N LEU A 278 7.14 6.45 -18.19
CA LEU A 278 8.49 6.12 -17.78
C LEU A 278 9.33 5.49 -18.91
N LEU A 279 8.67 4.80 -19.85
CA LEU A 279 9.34 4.06 -20.91
C LEU A 279 9.84 4.97 -22.05
N THR A 280 11.04 4.66 -22.53
CA THR A 280 11.49 5.10 -23.86
C THR A 280 10.57 4.57 -24.97
N GLY A 281 10.63 5.16 -26.17
CA GLY A 281 9.82 4.70 -27.31
C GLY A 281 10.11 3.27 -27.78
N ALA A 282 11.24 2.67 -27.38
CA ALA A 282 11.64 1.29 -27.62
C ALA A 282 11.51 0.38 -26.38
N GLY A 283 11.09 0.94 -25.24
CA GLY A 283 10.91 0.22 -23.99
C GLY A 283 9.73 -0.75 -24.03
N ARG A 284 9.73 -1.68 -23.08
CA ARG A 284 8.70 -2.72 -22.92
C ARG A 284 8.11 -2.74 -21.52
N LEU A 285 6.82 -3.02 -21.44
CA LEU A 285 6.11 -3.31 -20.20
C LEU A 285 5.83 -4.81 -20.13
N TRP A 286 6.12 -5.44 -18.99
CA TRP A 286 5.63 -6.78 -18.63
C TRP A 286 4.69 -6.67 -17.43
N MET A 287 3.46 -7.11 -17.60
CA MET A 287 2.41 -6.93 -16.60
C MET A 287 1.63 -8.22 -16.41
N VAL A 288 1.46 -8.65 -15.16
CA VAL A 288 0.47 -9.68 -14.81
C VAL A 288 -0.83 -9.04 -14.34
N ALA A 289 -1.95 -9.66 -14.63
CA ALA A 289 -3.25 -9.23 -14.13
C ALA A 289 -4.19 -10.42 -13.93
N ASN A 290 -5.20 -10.25 -13.08
CA ASN A 290 -6.30 -11.21 -12.98
C ASN A 290 -7.04 -11.31 -14.32
N ARG A 291 -7.37 -12.54 -14.72
CA ARG A 291 -7.92 -12.89 -16.05
C ARG A 291 -9.20 -12.08 -16.39
N HIS A 292 -10.05 -11.83 -15.39
CA HIS A 292 -11.33 -11.12 -15.54
C HIS A 292 -11.19 -9.59 -15.71
N LEU A 293 -10.02 -9.00 -15.47
CA LEU A 293 -9.81 -7.56 -15.58
C LEU A 293 -9.56 -7.15 -17.05
N PRO A 294 -10.29 -6.15 -17.59
CA PRO A 294 -10.27 -5.81 -19.02
C PRO A 294 -9.17 -4.80 -19.39
N TYR A 295 -7.90 -5.10 -19.06
CA TYR A 295 -6.79 -4.16 -19.29
C TYR A 295 -6.35 -4.01 -20.75
N GLU A 296 -6.81 -4.86 -21.67
CA GLU A 296 -6.40 -4.87 -23.08
C GLU A 296 -6.69 -3.53 -23.77
N THR A 297 -7.87 -2.95 -23.54
CA THR A 297 -8.26 -1.66 -24.13
C THR A 297 -7.35 -0.53 -23.64
N MET A 298 -6.96 -0.60 -22.37
CA MET A 298 -6.14 0.39 -21.69
C MET A 298 -4.67 0.28 -22.10
N LEU A 299 -4.14 -0.94 -22.21
CA LEU A 299 -2.83 -1.18 -22.81
C LEU A 299 -2.80 -0.67 -24.26
N ALA A 300 -3.85 -0.93 -25.05
CA ALA A 300 -3.92 -0.50 -26.45
C ALA A 300 -4.06 1.03 -26.63
N SER A 301 -4.51 1.78 -25.61
CA SER A 301 -4.53 3.26 -25.67
C SER A 301 -3.16 3.88 -25.43
N HIS A 302 -2.28 3.20 -24.68
CA HIS A 302 -0.95 3.71 -24.33
C HIS A 302 0.19 3.12 -25.18
N PHE A 303 0.04 1.90 -25.71
CA PHE A 303 1.08 1.17 -26.43
C PHE A 303 0.70 0.86 -27.87
N ALA A 304 1.69 0.76 -28.76
CA ALA A 304 1.48 0.44 -30.17
C ALA A 304 1.19 -1.05 -30.40
N GLN A 305 1.82 -1.91 -29.60
CA GLN A 305 1.67 -3.37 -29.64
C GLN A 305 1.44 -3.89 -28.23
N VAL A 306 0.50 -4.83 -28.12
CA VAL A 306 0.14 -5.54 -26.87
C VAL A 306 -0.02 -7.00 -27.25
N GLN A 307 0.66 -7.88 -26.53
CA GLN A 307 0.57 -9.33 -26.71
C GLN A 307 0.38 -10.01 -25.36
N GLU A 308 -0.43 -11.07 -25.33
CA GLU A 308 -0.47 -11.98 -24.19
C GLU A 308 0.68 -12.99 -24.34
N LEU A 309 1.57 -13.05 -23.35
CA LEU A 309 2.68 -14.01 -23.31
C LEU A 309 2.24 -15.39 -22.80
N GLY A 310 1.17 -15.43 -22.00
CA GLY A 310 0.62 -16.64 -21.41
C GLY A 310 -0.24 -16.35 -20.19
N GLY A 311 -0.64 -17.42 -19.49
CA GLY A 311 -1.43 -17.34 -18.26
C GLY A 311 -2.18 -18.63 -17.97
N ASP A 312 -2.98 -18.62 -16.90
CA ASP A 312 -3.85 -19.73 -16.46
C ASP A 312 -5.31 -19.26 -16.30
N SER A 313 -6.19 -20.07 -15.68
CA SER A 313 -7.58 -19.64 -15.45
C SER A 313 -7.73 -18.41 -14.54
N ARG A 314 -6.68 -18.05 -13.79
CA ARG A 314 -6.70 -16.96 -12.80
C ARG A 314 -5.98 -15.72 -13.30
N PHE A 315 -4.86 -15.87 -14.00
CA PHE A 315 -3.98 -14.76 -14.40
C PHE A 315 -3.69 -14.77 -15.90
N LYS A 316 -3.35 -13.59 -16.42
CA LYS A 316 -2.81 -13.38 -17.77
C LYS A 316 -1.60 -12.44 -17.69
N VAL A 317 -0.59 -12.71 -18.50
CA VAL A 317 0.64 -11.92 -18.58
C VAL A 317 0.71 -11.24 -19.93
N PHE A 318 0.88 -9.93 -19.92
CA PHE A 318 1.02 -9.09 -21.08
C PHE A 318 2.46 -8.63 -21.27
N GLU A 319 2.84 -8.48 -22.54
CA GLU A 319 3.91 -7.61 -22.96
C GLU A 319 3.34 -6.49 -23.81
N ALA A 320 3.76 -5.25 -23.55
CA ALA A 320 3.39 -4.10 -24.37
C ALA A 320 4.61 -3.27 -24.78
N SER A 321 4.62 -2.75 -26.01
CA SER A 321 5.74 -1.98 -26.57
C SER A 321 5.28 -0.81 -27.43
N GLY A 322 6.21 0.13 -27.67
CA GLY A 322 5.91 1.36 -28.41
C GLY A 322 5.06 2.34 -27.59
N ALA A 323 5.51 2.64 -26.37
CA ALA A 323 4.87 3.59 -25.47
C ALA A 323 4.63 4.96 -26.15
N GLY A 324 3.51 5.61 -25.82
CA GLY A 324 3.11 6.91 -26.35
C GLY A 324 2.52 6.89 -27.77
N ARG A 325 2.50 5.74 -28.45
CA ARG A 325 2.02 5.59 -29.83
C ARG A 325 0.62 4.97 -29.97
N GLY A 326 -0.04 4.59 -28.87
CA GLY A 326 -1.38 4.00 -28.89
C GLY A 326 -2.47 4.97 -29.42
N THR A 327 -2.45 6.23 -29.00
CA THR A 327 -3.41 7.27 -29.40
C THR A 327 -3.36 7.58 -30.90
N ALA A 328 -2.16 7.62 -31.49
CA ALA A 328 -1.96 7.84 -32.94
C ALA A 328 -2.60 6.73 -33.80
N ARG A 329 -2.67 5.49 -33.29
CA ARG A 329 -3.28 4.36 -33.99
C ARG A 329 -4.80 4.36 -33.91
N ILE A 330 -5.37 4.76 -32.76
CA ILE A 330 -6.81 4.93 -32.58
C ILE A 330 -7.33 6.07 -33.48
N ALA A 331 -6.63 7.20 -33.52
CA ALA A 331 -6.97 8.33 -34.40
C ALA A 331 -6.93 7.95 -35.90
N ARG A 332 -5.93 7.16 -36.33
CA ARG A 332 -5.86 6.64 -37.72
C ARG A 332 -6.99 5.66 -38.05
N LYS A 333 -7.41 4.79 -37.11
CA LYS A 333 -8.56 3.89 -37.31
C LYS A 333 -9.90 4.64 -37.37
N ALA A 334 -10.05 5.73 -36.61
CA ALA A 334 -11.23 6.58 -36.66
C ALA A 334 -11.35 7.32 -38.01
N ASN A 335 -10.25 7.90 -38.51
CA ASN A 335 -10.23 8.57 -39.82
C ASN A 335 -10.35 7.62 -41.03
N GLY A 336 -10.03 6.32 -40.86
CA GLY A 336 -10.15 5.32 -41.92
C GLY A 336 -11.57 4.78 -42.14
N LYS A 337 -12.50 4.97 -41.20
CA LYS A 337 -13.90 4.49 -41.31
C LYS A 337 -14.87 5.49 -41.97
N GLY A 338 -14.43 6.71 -42.28
CA GLY A 338 -15.24 7.75 -42.95
C GLY A 338 -15.07 7.83 -44.47
N ARG A 339 -14.38 6.85 -45.08
CA ARG A 339 -14.18 6.77 -46.54
C ARG A 339 -14.54 5.37 -47.03
N ARG A 340 -15.83 5.03 -46.98
CA ARG A 340 -16.46 4.03 -47.85
C ARG A 340 -17.87 4.49 -48.17
#